data_AF-A0A2E4RPI0-F1
#
_entry.id   AF-A0A2E4RPI0-F1
#
_cell.length_a   1.000
_cell.length_b   1.000
_cell.length_c   1.000
_cell.angle_alpha   90.00
_cell.angle_beta   90.00
_cell.angle_gamma   90.00
#
_symmetry.space_group_name_H-M   'P 1'
#
loop_
_entity.id
_entity.type
_entity.pdbx_description
1 polymer ?
#
loop_
_entity_poly.entity_id
_entity_poly.type
_entity_poly.pdbx_seq_one_letter_code
_entity_poly.pdbx_strand_id
1 'polypeptide(L)'
;MLSRSPAATATLYCFSRVDWELLQLPDSASRRQFIATDTAVVAIFVLIGRNEHNSASQITGYLATVAPFLMAIAVAWSIPIVRRAPITPTSGLIVWLSVVILGMTFRRVIFDGGTATPFVVVATIFNGVFLLGWRLFAQSRARRPDRGMPLG
;
A
#
# COMPACT_ATOMS: atom_id res chain seq x y z
N MET A 1 17.15 10.91 -51.45
CA MET A 1 17.74 11.28 -50.15
C MET A 1 16.72 12.11 -49.37
N LEU A 2 15.95 11.49 -48.47
CA LEU A 2 14.98 12.20 -47.62
C LEU A 2 15.64 12.48 -46.26
N SER A 3 15.92 13.76 -46.02
CA SER A 3 16.38 14.27 -44.73
C SER A 3 15.30 14.05 -43.67
N ARG A 4 15.52 13.13 -42.72
CA ARG A 4 14.67 12.99 -41.54
C ARG A 4 15.05 14.11 -40.56
N SER A 5 14.21 15.14 -40.48
CA SER A 5 14.39 16.27 -39.56
C SER A 5 14.46 15.80 -38.09
N PRO A 6 15.52 16.14 -37.34
CA PRO A 6 15.70 15.73 -35.93
C PRO A 6 14.68 16.35 -34.96
N ALA A 7 13.91 17.36 -35.39
CA ALA A 7 12.91 18.04 -34.58
C ALA A 7 11.70 17.16 -34.23
N ALA A 8 11.28 16.26 -35.12
CA ALA A 8 10.11 15.40 -34.87
C ALA A 8 10.34 14.38 -33.74
N THR A 9 11.58 13.92 -33.58
CA THR A 9 11.97 12.95 -32.55
C THR A 9 12.01 13.59 -31.15
N ALA A 10 12.42 14.86 -31.05
CA ALA A 10 12.52 15.57 -29.78
C ALA A 10 11.14 15.86 -29.17
N THR A 11 10.14 16.19 -29.99
CA THR A 11 8.78 16.49 -29.52
C THR A 11 8.06 15.24 -29.00
N LEU A 12 8.23 14.08 -29.65
CA LEU A 12 7.67 12.81 -29.17
C LEU A 12 8.31 12.34 -27.86
N TYR A 13 9.62 12.56 -27.69
CA TYR A 13 10.31 12.23 -26.44
C TYR A 13 9.86 13.11 -25.27
N CYS A 14 9.70 14.41 -25.52
CA CYS A 14 9.21 15.38 -24.53
C CYS A 14 7.75 15.08 -24.12
N PHE A 15 6.89 14.78 -25.10
CA PHE A 15 5.49 14.39 -24.85
C PHE A 15 5.40 13.12 -24.00
N SER A 16 6.17 12.07 -24.36
CA SER A 16 6.17 10.83 -23.57
C SER A 16 6.56 11.06 -22.11
N ARG A 17 7.57 11.90 -21.83
CA ARG A 17 8.09 12.10 -20.47
C ARG A 17 7.11 12.89 -19.60
N VAL A 18 6.37 13.84 -20.17
CA VAL A 18 5.39 14.68 -19.46
C VAL A 18 4.08 13.92 -19.24
N ASP A 19 3.68 13.05 -20.17
CA ASP A 19 2.51 12.17 -20.01
C ASP A 19 2.70 11.17 -18.85
N TRP A 20 3.93 10.70 -18.60
CA TRP A 20 4.25 9.79 -17.50
C TRP A 20 4.19 10.43 -16.10
N GLU A 21 4.38 11.75 -15.97
CA GLU A 21 4.23 12.45 -14.68
C GLU A 21 2.76 12.81 -14.40
N LEU A 22 1.99 13.13 -15.44
CA LEU A 22 0.55 13.37 -15.32
C LEU A 22 -0.24 12.06 -15.08
N LEU A 23 0.20 10.92 -15.65
CA LEU A 23 -0.35 9.59 -15.32
C LEU A 23 0.01 9.09 -13.91
N GLN A 24 0.96 9.73 -13.22
CA GLN A 24 1.35 9.37 -11.85
C GLN A 24 0.58 10.13 -10.77
N LEU A 25 -0.32 11.06 -11.13
CA LEU A 25 -1.29 11.60 -10.18
C LEU A 25 -2.44 10.59 -10.04
N PRO A 26 -2.47 9.77 -8.96
CA PRO A 26 -3.57 8.83 -8.79
C PRO A 26 -4.89 9.59 -8.71
N ASP A 27 -5.87 9.23 -9.54
CA ASP A 27 -7.27 9.61 -9.35
C ASP A 27 -7.63 9.37 -7.86
N SER A 28 -8.40 10.28 -7.27
CA SER A 28 -9.00 10.08 -5.95
C SER A 28 -9.62 8.69 -5.76
N ALA A 29 -10.22 8.10 -6.81
CA ALA A 29 -10.76 6.75 -6.79
C ALA A 29 -9.66 5.69 -6.61
N SER A 30 -8.52 5.84 -7.28
CA SER A 30 -7.37 4.95 -7.09
C SER A 30 -6.80 5.08 -5.67
N ARG A 31 -6.58 6.29 -5.13
CA ARG A 31 -6.11 6.46 -3.73
C ARG A 31 -7.02 5.76 -2.72
N ARG A 32 -8.35 5.86 -2.89
CA ARG A 32 -9.32 5.17 -2.04
C ARG A 32 -9.18 3.65 -2.11
N GLN A 33 -8.93 3.08 -3.29
CA GLN A 33 -8.69 1.64 -3.45
C GLN A 33 -7.42 1.20 -2.70
N PHE A 34 -6.34 1.99 -2.75
CA PHE A 34 -5.12 1.67 -2.02
C PHE A 34 -5.31 1.69 -0.50
N ILE A 35 -5.97 2.73 0.02
CA ILE A 35 -6.32 2.83 1.44
C ILE A 35 -7.20 1.64 1.85
N ALA A 36 -8.26 1.35 1.08
CA ALA A 36 -9.18 0.26 1.39
C ALA A 36 -8.48 -1.10 1.41
N THR A 37 -7.54 -1.34 0.48
CA THR A 37 -6.76 -2.58 0.43
C THR A 37 -5.83 -2.71 1.63
N ASP A 38 -5.09 -1.65 1.98
CA ASP A 38 -4.22 -1.65 3.17
C ASP A 38 -5.02 -1.87 4.46
N THR A 39 -6.16 -1.19 4.59
CA THR A 39 -7.09 -1.36 5.71
C THR A 39 -7.64 -2.78 5.78
N ALA A 40 -8.05 -3.36 4.65
CA ALA A 40 -8.56 -4.73 4.59
C ALA A 40 -7.50 -5.75 5.00
N VAL A 41 -6.26 -5.62 4.51
CA VAL A 41 -5.13 -6.49 4.89
C VAL A 41 -4.92 -6.48 6.41
N VAL A 42 -4.87 -5.29 7.01
CA VAL A 42 -4.68 -5.14 8.46
C VAL A 42 -5.87 -5.67 9.26
N ALA A 43 -7.10 -5.40 8.81
CA ALA A 43 -8.32 -5.90 9.45
C ALA A 43 -8.37 -7.43 9.44
N ILE A 44 -8.06 -8.05 8.30
CA ILE A 44 -8.00 -9.52 8.14
C ILE A 44 -6.91 -10.11 9.03
N PHE A 45 -5.72 -9.50 9.06
CA PHE A 45 -4.64 -9.92 9.96
C PHE A 45 -5.10 -9.97 11.42
N VAL A 46 -5.75 -8.91 11.89
CA VAL A 46 -6.24 -8.83 13.28
C VAL A 46 -7.36 -9.84 13.54
N LEU A 47 -8.25 -10.03 12.57
CA LEU A 47 -9.34 -11.00 12.66
C LEU A 47 -8.81 -12.43 12.81
N ILE A 48 -7.86 -12.82 11.96
CA ILE A 48 -7.21 -14.14 12.00
C ILE A 48 -6.47 -14.30 13.34
N GLY A 49 -5.62 -13.33 13.71
CA GLY A 49 -4.81 -13.42 14.93
C GLY A 49 -5.61 -13.45 16.24
N ARG A 50 -6.85 -12.93 16.26
CA ARG A 50 -7.75 -13.02 17.42
C ARG A 50 -8.53 -14.32 17.51
N ASN A 51 -8.85 -14.95 16.37
CA ASN A 51 -9.67 -16.18 16.37
C ASN A 51 -8.96 -17.34 17.08
N GLU A 52 -7.62 -17.31 17.14
CA GLU A 52 -6.79 -18.26 17.90
C GLU A 52 -6.93 -18.14 19.43
N HIS A 53 -7.48 -17.04 19.97
CA HIS A 53 -7.57 -16.80 21.42
C HIS A 53 -9.02 -16.51 21.86
N ASN A 54 -9.76 -17.60 22.16
CA ASN A 54 -11.12 -17.59 22.73
C ASN A 54 -11.33 -16.50 23.79
N SER A 55 -12.03 -15.42 23.44
CA SER A 55 -12.34 -14.32 24.36
C SER A 55 -13.84 -13.98 24.30
N ALA A 56 -14.47 -13.83 25.47
CA ALA A 56 -15.91 -13.69 25.68
C ALA A 56 -16.58 -12.43 25.08
N SER A 57 -15.81 -11.50 24.47
CA SER A 57 -16.35 -10.36 23.72
C SER A 57 -15.62 -10.19 22.37
N GLN A 58 -16.14 -10.86 21.34
CA GLN A 58 -15.49 -10.92 20.02
C GLN A 58 -15.33 -9.54 19.37
N ILE A 59 -16.37 -8.68 19.46
CA ILE A 59 -16.41 -7.40 18.74
C ILE A 59 -15.56 -6.32 19.43
N THR A 60 -15.78 -6.08 20.73
CA THR A 60 -15.04 -5.04 21.48
C THR A 60 -13.54 -5.33 21.52
N GLY A 61 -13.17 -6.60 21.72
CA GLY A 61 -11.78 -7.02 21.67
C GLY A 61 -11.16 -6.86 20.28
N TYR A 62 -11.90 -7.15 19.21
CA TYR A 62 -11.46 -6.91 17.84
C TYR A 62 -11.21 -5.42 17.59
N LEU A 63 -12.17 -4.56 17.94
CA LEU A 63 -12.03 -3.11 17.77
C LEU A 63 -10.82 -2.55 18.54
N ALA A 64 -10.63 -2.96 19.79
CA ALA A 64 -9.46 -2.56 20.58
C ALA A 64 -8.12 -3.05 19.98
N THR A 65 -8.16 -4.16 19.23
CA THR A 65 -6.95 -4.73 18.60
C THR A 65 -6.64 -4.08 17.26
N VAL A 66 -7.66 -3.79 16.44
CA VAL A 66 -7.49 -3.23 15.09
C VAL A 66 -7.25 -1.72 15.13
N ALA A 67 -7.84 -1.00 16.08
CA ALA A 67 -7.74 0.46 16.21
C ALA A 67 -6.29 1.02 16.16
N PRO A 68 -5.31 0.52 16.93
CA PRO A 68 -3.95 1.06 16.88
C PRO A 68 -3.30 0.89 15.50
N PHE A 69 -3.61 -0.18 14.77
CA PHE A 69 -3.09 -0.39 13.41
C PHE A 69 -3.78 0.50 12.39
N LEU A 70 -5.08 0.76 12.53
CA LEU A 70 -5.80 1.72 11.68
C LEU A 70 -5.26 3.14 11.87
N MET A 71 -4.95 3.53 13.11
CA MET A 71 -4.27 4.80 13.39
C MET A 71 -2.91 4.86 12.70
N ALA A 72 -2.14 3.77 12.71
CA ALA A 72 -0.86 3.70 12.01
C ALA A 72 -1.00 3.84 10.48
N ILE A 73 -2.03 3.24 9.87
CA ILE A 73 -2.36 3.44 8.45
C ILE A 73 -2.67 4.92 8.19
N ALA A 74 -3.49 5.55 9.03
CA ALA A 74 -3.87 6.96 8.87
C ALA A 74 -2.63 7.88 8.92
N VAL A 75 -1.69 7.59 9.82
CA VAL A 75 -0.41 8.31 9.89
C VAL A 75 0.42 8.08 8.63
N ALA A 76 0.58 6.83 8.18
CA ALA A 76 1.35 6.51 6.98
C ALA A 76 0.81 7.23 5.74
N TRP A 77 -0.51 7.22 5.56
CA TRP A 77 -1.20 7.89 4.47
C TRP A 77 -1.19 9.41 4.59
N SER A 78 -0.80 9.98 5.73
CA SER A 78 -0.58 11.41 5.87
C SER A 78 0.75 11.88 5.27
N ILE A 79 1.68 10.96 5.02
CA ILE A 79 2.98 11.26 4.46
C ILE A 79 2.84 11.60 2.95
N PRO A 80 3.36 12.75 2.48
CA PRO A 80 3.18 13.20 1.09
C PRO A 80 3.67 12.21 0.04
N ILE A 81 4.78 11.50 0.29
CA ILE A 81 5.34 10.53 -0.66
C ILE A 81 4.37 9.35 -0.91
N VAL A 82 3.69 8.88 0.14
CA VAL A 82 2.70 7.79 0.06
C VAL A 82 1.48 8.22 -0.74
N ARG A 83 1.01 9.46 -0.54
CA ARG A 83 -0.12 10.03 -1.29
C ARG A 83 0.19 10.26 -2.77
N ARG A 84 1.43 10.66 -3.07
CA ARG A 84 1.86 11.00 -4.43
C ARG A 84 2.12 9.76 -5.28
N ALA A 85 2.72 8.72 -4.72
CA ALA A 85 3.13 7.54 -5.48
C ALA A 85 2.75 6.20 -4.82
N PRO A 86 1.45 5.93 -4.59
CA PRO A 86 0.98 4.83 -3.72
C PRO A 86 1.31 3.42 -4.23
N ILE A 87 1.53 3.25 -5.54
CA ILE A 87 1.89 1.99 -6.21
C ILE A 87 3.38 1.62 -6.04
N THR A 88 4.21 2.54 -5.58
CA THR A 88 5.66 2.32 -5.47
C THR A 88 6.00 1.41 -4.29
N PRO A 89 7.07 0.59 -4.41
CA PRO A 89 7.54 -0.24 -3.30
C PRO A 89 7.98 0.61 -2.10
N THR A 90 8.52 1.81 -2.33
CA THR A 90 8.86 2.76 -1.26
C THR A 90 7.65 3.16 -0.43
N SER A 91 6.50 3.44 -1.07
CA SER A 91 5.27 3.75 -0.35
C SER A 91 4.76 2.54 0.44
N GLY A 92 4.85 1.34 -0.13
CA GLY A 92 4.53 0.11 0.58
C GLY A 92 5.41 -0.10 1.82
N LEU A 93 6.71 0.17 1.71
CA LEU A 93 7.66 0.08 2.81
C LEU A 93 7.33 1.05 3.93
N ILE A 94 6.99 2.30 3.60
CA ILE A 94 6.60 3.32 4.57
C ILE A 94 5.31 2.92 5.30
N VAL A 95 4.30 2.44 4.58
CA VAL A 95 3.05 1.97 5.18
C VAL A 95 3.31 0.76 6.07
N TRP A 96 4.09 -0.21 5.61
CA TRP A 96 4.44 -1.40 6.39
C TRP A 96 5.19 -1.06 7.69
N LEU A 97 6.25 -0.25 7.61
CA LEU A 97 7.01 0.18 8.79
C LEU A 97 6.12 0.98 9.75
N SER A 98 5.26 1.85 9.22
CA SER A 98 4.31 2.61 10.05
C SER A 98 3.35 1.66 10.78
N VAL A 99 2.74 0.71 10.08
CA VAL A 99 1.82 -0.28 10.67
C VAL A 99 2.49 -1.11 11.76
N VAL A 100 3.74 -1.57 11.54
CA VAL A 100 4.46 -2.36 12.54
C VAL A 100 4.90 -1.49 13.73
N ILE A 101 5.60 -0.38 13.47
CA ILE A 101 6.19 0.43 14.54
C ILE A 101 5.11 1.19 15.30
N LEU A 102 4.28 1.97 14.61
CA LEU A 102 3.24 2.77 15.25
C LEU A 102 2.11 1.90 15.78
N GLY A 103 1.73 0.84 15.05
CA GLY A 103 0.67 -0.07 15.51
C GLY A 103 1.04 -0.74 16.83
N MET A 104 2.28 -1.24 16.97
CA MET A 104 2.75 -1.84 18.22
C MET A 104 2.92 -0.78 19.32
N THR A 105 3.40 0.42 18.97
CA THR A 105 3.57 1.52 19.93
C THR A 105 2.22 1.99 20.48
N PHE A 106 1.26 2.29 19.61
CA PHE A 106 -0.09 2.69 20.01
C PHE A 106 -0.78 1.58 20.79
N ARG A 107 -0.64 0.32 20.36
CA ARG A 107 -1.19 -0.83 21.10
C ARG A 107 -0.66 -0.89 22.54
N ARG A 108 0.64 -0.71 22.73
CA ARG A 108 1.28 -0.78 24.05
C ARG A 108 0.95 0.42 24.94
N VAL A 109 0.95 1.62 24.37
CA VAL A 109 0.86 2.88 25.15
C VAL A 109 -0.58 3.34 25.37
N ILE A 110 -1.47 3.13 24.39
CA ILE A 110 -2.83 3.68 24.39
C ILE A 110 -3.87 2.64 24.80
N PHE A 111 -3.64 1.38 24.42
CA PHE A 111 -4.62 0.30 24.61
C PHE A 111 -4.20 -0.72 25.67
N ASP A 112 -3.12 -0.46 26.41
CA ASP A 112 -2.50 -1.35 27.42
C ASP A 112 -2.37 -2.81 26.96
N GLY A 113 -2.28 -3.01 25.65
CA GLY A 113 -2.20 -4.33 25.05
C GLY A 113 -0.80 -4.86 25.20
N GLY A 114 -0.65 -6.01 25.86
CA GLY A 114 0.61 -6.74 25.88
C GLY A 114 1.16 -6.94 24.46
N THR A 115 2.44 -6.65 24.26
CA THR A 115 3.14 -6.89 22.99
C THR A 115 3.84 -8.24 23.08
N ALA A 116 3.09 -9.32 22.86
CA ALA A 116 3.68 -10.65 22.81
C ALA A 116 4.64 -10.74 21.62
N THR A 117 5.87 -11.20 21.83
CA THR A 117 6.88 -11.35 20.77
C THR A 117 6.36 -12.10 19.53
N PRO A 118 5.61 -13.20 19.66
CA PRO A 118 5.05 -13.90 18.50
C PRO A 118 4.11 -13.01 17.67
N PHE A 119 3.30 -12.19 18.32
CA PHE A 119 2.39 -11.28 17.63
C PHE A 119 3.16 -10.24 16.81
N VAL A 120 4.28 -9.72 17.32
CA VAL A 120 5.15 -8.79 16.56
C VAL A 120 5.69 -9.48 15.32
N VAL A 121 6.26 -10.68 15.47
CA VAL A 121 6.85 -11.42 14.35
C VAL A 121 5.82 -11.71 13.27
N VAL A 122 4.65 -12.25 13.64
CA VAL A 122 3.58 -12.55 12.69
C VAL A 122 3.04 -11.27 12.05
N ALA A 123 2.81 -10.20 12.82
CA ALA A 123 2.37 -8.92 12.28
C ALA A 123 3.36 -8.37 11.25
N THR A 124 4.66 -8.39 11.56
CA THR A 124 5.71 -7.91 10.67
C THR A 124 5.76 -8.70 9.37
N ILE A 125 5.78 -10.04 9.45
CA ILE A 125 5.87 -10.90 8.26
C ILE A 125 4.59 -10.81 7.43
N PHE A 126 3.42 -11.02 8.05
CA PHE A 126 2.14 -11.03 7.34
C PHE A 126 1.87 -9.69 6.66
N ASN A 127 1.91 -8.58 7.40
CA ASN A 127 1.67 -7.27 6.80
C ASN A 127 2.75 -6.91 5.78
N GLY A 128 4.01 -7.32 5.99
CA GLY A 128 5.09 -7.10 5.02
C GLY A 128 4.80 -7.77 3.69
N VAL A 129 4.49 -9.06 3.73
CA VAL A 129 4.16 -9.85 2.53
C VAL A 129 2.95 -9.28 1.82
N PHE A 130 1.86 -9.02 2.53
CA PHE A 130 0.63 -8.59 1.88
C PHE A 130 0.72 -7.14 1.39
N LEU A 131 1.15 -6.17 2.22
CA LEU A 131 1.21 -4.74 1.86
C LEU A 131 2.21 -4.46 0.73
N LEU A 132 3.35 -5.16 0.71
CA LEU A 132 4.33 -5.04 -0.38
C LEU A 132 3.91 -5.87 -1.60
N GLY A 133 3.46 -7.11 -1.37
CA GLY A 133 3.12 -8.06 -2.42
C GLY A 133 2.00 -7.57 -3.33
N TRP A 134 0.95 -6.96 -2.78
CA TRP A 134 -0.16 -6.46 -3.58
C TRP A 134 0.27 -5.26 -4.45
N ARG A 135 1.17 -4.40 -3.97
CA ARG A 135 1.72 -3.26 -4.74
C ARG A 135 2.63 -3.73 -5.87
N LEU A 136 3.49 -4.72 -5.61
CA LEU A 136 4.31 -5.37 -6.64
C LEU A 136 3.42 -6.01 -7.72
N PHE A 137 2.34 -6.66 -7.32
CA PHE A 137 1.36 -7.23 -8.23
C PHE A 137 0.66 -6.15 -9.09
N ALA A 138 0.14 -5.09 -8.46
CA ALA A 138 -0.49 -3.97 -9.18
C ALA A 138 0.47 -3.33 -10.18
N GLN A 139 1.74 -3.12 -9.78
CA GLN A 139 2.77 -2.58 -10.66
C GLN A 139 3.08 -3.52 -11.83
N SER A 140 3.13 -4.84 -11.59
CA SER A 140 3.36 -5.82 -12.67
C SER A 140 2.24 -5.81 -13.72
N ARG A 141 0.99 -5.56 -13.31
CA ARG A 141 -0.15 -5.45 -14.24
C ARG A 141 -0.14 -4.14 -15.00
N ALA A 142 0.18 -3.03 -14.35
CA ALA A 142 0.31 -1.72 -15.01
C ALA A 142 1.43 -1.70 -16.07
N ARG A 143 2.45 -2.55 -15.91
CA ARG A 143 3.57 -2.70 -16.86
C ARG A 143 3.27 -3.61 -18.05
N ARG A 144 2.07 -4.18 -18.18
CA ARG A 144 1.68 -4.95 -19.38
C ARG A 144 1.05 -3.99 -20.40
N PRO A 145 1.79 -3.44 -21.39
CA PRO A 145 1.16 -2.81 -22.52
C PRO A 145 0.37 -3.87 -23.27
N ASP A 146 -0.92 -3.61 -23.52
CA ASP A 146 -1.69 -4.38 -24.49
C ASP A 146 -0.87 -4.41 -25.79
N ARG A 147 -0.32 -5.58 -26.11
CA ARG A 147 0.18 -5.87 -27.45
C ARG A 147 -1.04 -6.01 -28.35
N GLY A 148 -1.69 -4.88 -28.64
CA GLY A 148 -2.44 -4.74 -29.88
C GLY A 148 -1.42 -4.81 -31.00
N MET A 149 -1.02 -6.02 -31.39
CA MET A 149 -0.48 -6.23 -32.72
C MET A 149 -1.65 -6.05 -33.68
N PRO A 150 -1.67 -5.02 -34.55
CA PRO A 150 -2.43 -5.12 -35.77
C PRO A 150 -1.73 -6.20 -36.60
N LEU A 151 -2.30 -7.40 -36.66
CA LEU A 151 -2.03 -8.29 -37.78
C LEU A 151 -2.66 -7.60 -38.98
N GLY A 152 -1.79 -7.27 -39.95
CA GLY A 152 -2.12 -6.44 -41.12
C GLY A 152 -3.10 -7.06 -42.09
#